data_AF-A0A1F9ZI91-F1
#
_entry.id   AF-A0A1F9ZI91-F1
#
_cell.length_a   1.000
_cell.length_b   1.000
_cell.length_c   1.000
_cell.angle_alpha   90.00
_cell.angle_beta   90.00
_cell.angle_gamma   90.00
#
_symmetry.space_group_name_H-M   'P 1'
#
loop_
_entity.id
_entity.type
_entity.pdbx_description
1 polymer ?
#
loop_
_entity_poly.entity_id
_entity_poly.type
_entity_poly.pdbx_seq_one_letter_code
_entity_poly.pdbx_strand_id
1 'polypeptide(L)'
;MTPVSELVTTIAGRNMVTFTNHIHCGMATYLFVKDADNVVPLTRFVDVDSLFMEMHELAEKREGKALQSITKVKAYSMIKRHIKKDQLPEGMNLTDFLKVLQRVFSEDTKKGLSKFSWRMMYVGSMHFQDSYNYDIERVKRCSIHYTTPDMKLIPFCAYNSGPVYRTDVEKRFSVSLAEWRKKFGEQYT
;
A
#
# COMPACT_ATOMS: atom_id res chain seq x y z
N MET A 1 6.90 -5.66 -1.33
CA MET A 1 6.71 -4.40 -0.59
C MET A 1 7.77 -4.15 0.47
N THR A 2 8.27 -5.20 1.14
CA THR A 2 9.34 -5.13 2.15
C THR A 2 10.53 -4.21 1.77
N PRO A 3 11.13 -4.29 0.56
CA PRO A 3 12.28 -3.44 0.22
C PRO A 3 12.01 -1.94 0.28
N VAL A 4 10.78 -1.53 -0.05
CA VAL A 4 10.36 -0.12 0.03
C VAL A 4 10.29 0.33 1.49
N SER A 5 9.64 -0.46 2.35
CA SER A 5 9.50 -0.15 3.77
C SER A 5 10.86 -0.10 4.48
N GLU A 6 11.74 -1.07 4.21
CA GLU A 6 13.10 -1.13 4.76
C GLU A 6 13.90 0.11 4.36
N LEU A 7 13.91 0.46 3.07
CA LEU A 7 14.61 1.64 2.58
C LEU A 7 14.05 2.93 3.20
N VAL A 8 12.72 3.05 3.32
CA VAL A 8 12.08 4.20 3.96
C VAL A 8 12.46 4.27 5.44
N THR A 9 12.51 3.16 6.18
CA THR A 9 13.01 3.11 7.55
C THR A 9 14.45 3.61 7.66
N THR A 10 15.34 3.15 6.79
CA THR A 10 16.74 3.59 6.76
C THR A 10 16.86 5.09 6.47
N ILE A 11 16.08 5.60 5.51
CA ILE A 11 16.08 7.02 5.13
C ILE A 11 15.46 7.91 6.23
N ALA A 12 14.39 7.46 6.87
CA ALA A 12 13.69 8.19 7.91
C ALA A 12 14.43 8.13 9.26
N GLY A 13 15.33 7.17 9.46
CA GLY A 13 16.06 6.99 10.72
C GLY A 13 15.18 6.57 11.88
N ARG A 14 13.97 6.04 11.60
CA ARG A 14 13.00 5.56 12.58
C ARG A 14 12.35 4.29 12.05
N ASN A 15 11.98 3.39 12.98
CA ASN A 15 11.25 2.18 12.63
C ASN A 15 9.89 2.54 12.03
N MET A 16 9.61 1.99 10.85
CA MET A 16 8.31 2.10 10.19
C MET A 16 7.66 0.72 10.22
N VAL A 17 6.33 0.71 10.26
CA VAL A 17 5.59 -0.55 10.17
C VAL A 17 5.81 -1.14 8.77
N THR A 18 6.24 -2.40 8.74
CA THR A 18 6.44 -3.16 7.50
C THR A 18 5.36 -4.21 7.39
N PHE A 19 4.43 -4.02 6.45
CA PHE A 19 3.37 -4.98 6.19
C PHE A 19 3.86 -6.03 5.19
N THR A 20 3.87 -7.30 5.60
CA THR A 20 4.36 -8.43 4.80
C THR A 20 3.27 -9.48 4.60
N ASN A 21 2.20 -9.09 3.90
CA ASN A 21 1.12 -10.02 3.61
C ASN A 21 1.60 -11.23 2.79
N HIS A 22 0.86 -12.33 2.86
CA HIS A 22 1.07 -13.47 1.97
C HIS A 22 0.99 -13.03 0.50
N ILE A 23 1.78 -13.62 -0.40
CA ILE A 23 1.86 -13.22 -1.82
C ILE A 23 0.51 -13.31 -2.54
N HIS A 24 -0.32 -14.28 -2.15
CA HIS A 24 -1.67 -14.44 -2.69
C HIS A 24 -2.68 -13.47 -2.07
N CYS A 25 -2.35 -12.63 -1.09
CA CYS A 25 -3.29 -11.67 -0.48
C CYS A 25 -3.72 -10.57 -1.44
N GLY A 26 -2.79 -10.05 -2.23
CA GLY A 26 -3.14 -9.06 -3.22
C GLY A 26 -1.95 -8.62 -4.04
N MET A 27 -2.28 -7.98 -5.14
CA MET A 27 -1.34 -7.42 -6.09
C MET A 27 -1.80 -6.01 -6.43
N ALA A 28 -0.87 -5.13 -6.72
CA ALA A 28 -1.19 -3.76 -7.06
C ALA A 28 -0.24 -3.21 -8.12
N THR A 29 -0.76 -2.36 -8.98
CA THR A 29 0.01 -1.58 -9.94
C THR A 29 -0.64 -0.22 -10.16
N TYR A 30 0.06 0.65 -10.87
CA TYR A 30 -0.46 1.93 -11.31
C TYR A 30 -0.48 1.99 -12.84
N LEU A 31 -1.52 2.61 -13.37
CA LEU A 31 -1.64 2.97 -14.78
C LEU A 31 -1.56 4.49 -14.90
N PHE A 32 -0.81 4.98 -15.88
CA PHE A 32 -0.76 6.39 -16.24
C PHE A 32 -1.74 6.64 -17.39
N VAL A 33 -2.81 7.37 -17.10
CA VAL A 33 -3.93 7.62 -18.01
C VAL A 33 -3.90 9.07 -18.46
N LYS A 34 -3.68 9.30 -19.75
CA LYS A 34 -3.81 10.62 -20.39
C LYS A 34 -5.22 10.79 -20.97
N ASP A 35 -5.71 9.77 -21.66
CA ASP A 35 -7.06 9.65 -22.23
C ASP A 35 -7.38 8.15 -22.45
N ALA A 36 -8.53 7.84 -23.09
CA ALA A 36 -9.01 6.47 -23.26
C ALA A 36 -8.06 5.58 -24.09
N ASP A 37 -7.33 6.16 -25.03
CA ASP A 37 -6.43 5.44 -25.93
C ASP A 37 -4.98 5.47 -25.42
N ASN A 38 -4.65 6.39 -24.51
CA ASN A 38 -3.32 6.59 -23.96
C ASN A 38 -3.24 6.18 -22.49
N VAL A 39 -3.15 4.86 -22.26
CA VAL A 39 -2.97 4.24 -20.94
C VAL A 39 -1.66 3.46 -20.89
N VAL A 40 -0.73 3.89 -20.03
CA VAL A 40 0.60 3.27 -19.89
C VAL A 40 0.78 2.66 -18.49
N PRO A 41 0.89 1.33 -18.37
CA PRO A 41 1.21 0.69 -17.09
C PRO A 41 2.58 1.08 -16.55
N LEU A 42 2.70 1.25 -15.22
CA LEU A 42 3.97 1.62 -14.55
C LEU A 42 5.13 0.70 -14.94
N THR A 43 4.88 -0.61 -15.03
CA THR A 43 5.89 -1.62 -15.37
C THR A 43 6.40 -1.53 -16.81
N ARG A 44 5.78 -0.73 -17.69
CA ARG A 44 6.31 -0.47 -19.03
C ARG A 44 7.54 0.42 -18.96
N PHE A 45 7.52 1.47 -18.14
CA PHE A 45 8.60 2.45 -18.09
C PHE A 45 9.40 2.45 -16.78
N VAL A 46 9.05 1.61 -15.81
CA VAL A 46 9.84 1.37 -14.60
C VAL A 46 10.22 -0.10 -14.54
N ASP A 47 11.51 -0.38 -14.43
CA ASP A 47 12.02 -1.73 -14.13
C ASP A 47 11.85 -2.00 -12.62
N VAL A 48 10.68 -2.52 -12.25
CA VAL A 48 10.26 -2.71 -10.86
C VAL A 48 11.09 -3.79 -10.17
N ASP A 49 11.41 -4.89 -10.85
CA ASP A 49 12.10 -6.03 -10.24
C ASP A 49 13.54 -5.65 -9.86
N SER A 50 14.29 -5.09 -10.82
CA SER A 50 15.66 -4.60 -10.56
C SER A 50 15.69 -3.48 -9.54
N LEU A 51 14.70 -2.56 -9.60
CA LEU A 51 14.58 -1.49 -8.61
C LEU A 51 14.37 -2.04 -7.20
N PHE A 52 13.50 -3.04 -7.03
CA PHE A 52 13.21 -3.62 -5.72
C PHE A 52 14.39 -4.43 -5.16
N MET A 53 15.14 -5.12 -6.02
CA MET A 53 16.38 -5.78 -5.62
C MET A 53 17.43 -4.76 -5.14
N GLU A 54 17.67 -3.69 -5.90
CA GLU A 54 18.64 -2.66 -5.49
C GLU A 54 18.19 -1.90 -4.23
N MET A 55 16.87 -1.69 -4.06
CA MET A 55 16.31 -1.12 -2.82
C MET A 55 16.64 -1.96 -1.59
N HIS A 56 16.46 -3.28 -1.68
CA HIS A 56 16.73 -4.20 -0.59
C HIS A 56 18.22 -4.18 -0.22
N GLU A 57 19.11 -4.29 -1.21
CA GLU A 57 20.54 -4.20 -0.98
C GLU A 57 20.98 -2.87 -0.35
N LEU A 58 20.37 -1.76 -0.79
CA LEU A 58 20.66 -0.44 -0.24
C LEU A 58 20.15 -0.29 1.20
N ALA A 59 19.08 -1.01 1.57
CA ALA A 59 18.52 -1.00 2.91
C ALA A 59 19.31 -1.89 3.89
N GLU A 60 19.75 -3.09 3.48
CA GLU A 60 20.59 -4.00 4.30
C GLU A 60 21.95 -3.37 4.63
N LYS A 61 22.51 -2.66 3.65
CA LYS A 61 23.75 -1.91 3.82
C LYS A 61 23.39 -0.63 4.60
N ARG A 62 23.39 -0.68 5.94
CA ARG A 62 24.04 0.29 6.87
C ARG A 62 23.20 0.79 8.07
N GLU A 63 23.89 0.99 9.20
CA GLU A 63 23.42 1.74 10.39
C GLU A 63 24.15 3.10 10.53
N GLY A 64 23.43 4.19 10.86
CA GLY A 64 24.01 5.48 11.27
C GLY A 64 23.43 6.75 10.63
N LYS A 65 23.37 7.87 11.39
CA LYS A 65 22.73 9.14 10.98
C LYS A 65 23.48 9.91 9.87
N ALA A 66 24.81 9.96 9.90
CA ALA A 66 25.63 10.66 8.88
C ALA A 66 25.46 10.07 7.47
N LEU A 67 24.88 8.88 7.39
CA LEU A 67 24.73 8.08 6.19
C LEU A 67 23.38 8.29 5.49
N GLN A 68 22.38 8.85 6.18
CA GLN A 68 21.02 9.03 5.67
C GLN A 68 20.97 9.92 4.43
N SER A 69 21.72 11.03 4.44
CA SER A 69 21.80 11.96 3.30
C SER A 69 22.45 11.29 2.08
N ILE A 70 23.49 10.47 2.30
CA ILE A 70 24.12 9.68 1.23
C ILE A 70 23.15 8.63 0.69
N THR A 71 22.41 7.95 1.57
CA THR A 71 21.39 6.96 1.18
C THR A 71 20.27 7.60 0.37
N LYS A 72 19.80 8.81 0.72
CA LYS A 72 18.82 9.57 -0.07
C LYS A 72 19.31 9.85 -1.49
N VAL A 73 20.56 10.32 -1.63
CA VAL A 73 21.16 10.58 -2.95
C VAL A 73 21.29 9.29 -3.77
N LYS A 74 21.74 8.21 -3.13
CA LYS A 74 21.82 6.89 -3.77
C LYS A 74 20.44 6.37 -4.20
N ALA A 75 19.44 6.47 -3.35
CA ALA A 75 18.07 6.08 -3.65
C ALA A 75 17.49 6.88 -4.82
N TYR A 76 17.71 8.20 -4.85
CA TYR A 76 17.28 9.04 -5.97
C TYR A 76 17.96 8.64 -7.29
N SER A 77 19.28 8.41 -7.26
CA SER A 77 20.04 7.95 -8.44
C SER A 77 19.56 6.58 -8.92
N MET A 78 19.35 5.63 -8.01
CA MET A 78 18.80 4.31 -8.26
C MET A 78 17.44 4.37 -8.94
N ILE A 79 16.49 5.13 -8.38
CA ILE A 79 15.16 5.31 -8.98
C ILE A 79 15.29 5.88 -10.40
N LYS A 80 16.13 6.90 -10.58
CA LYS A 80 16.35 7.54 -11.88
C LYS A 80 16.87 6.59 -12.96
N ARG A 81 17.75 5.64 -12.59
CA ARG A 81 18.32 4.66 -13.53
C ARG A 81 17.33 3.58 -13.95
N HIS A 82 16.38 3.23 -13.08
CA HIS A 82 15.37 2.21 -13.35
C HIS A 82 14.16 2.74 -14.14
N ILE A 83 14.17 4.01 -14.55
CA ILE A 83 13.15 4.61 -15.40
C ILE A 83 13.61 4.61 -16.85
N LYS A 84 12.86 3.93 -17.71
CA LYS A 84 13.05 3.89 -19.17
C LYS A 84 12.49 5.18 -19.77
N LYS A 85 13.37 6.15 -19.99
CA LYS A 85 13.01 7.52 -20.41
C LYS A 85 12.31 7.56 -21.77
N ASP A 86 12.63 6.61 -22.64
CA ASP A 86 12.05 6.40 -23.97
C ASP A 86 10.62 5.84 -23.94
N GLN A 87 10.19 5.27 -22.81
CA GLN A 87 8.87 4.65 -22.65
C GLN A 87 7.96 5.44 -21.70
N LEU A 88 8.38 6.64 -21.30
CA LEU A 88 7.58 7.50 -20.44
C LEU A 88 6.24 7.84 -21.11
N PRO A 89 5.16 7.97 -20.32
CA PRO A 89 3.86 8.38 -20.85
C PRO A 89 3.94 9.72 -21.59
N GLU A 90 3.15 9.86 -22.66
CA GLU A 90 3.13 11.08 -23.45
C GLU A 90 2.75 12.31 -22.58
N GLY A 91 3.49 13.40 -22.73
CA GLY A 91 3.29 14.61 -21.90
C GLY A 91 3.78 14.47 -20.46
N MET A 92 4.57 13.44 -20.15
CA MET A 92 5.30 13.28 -18.90
C MET A 92 6.80 13.18 -19.16
N ASN A 93 7.59 14.00 -18.48
CA ASN A 93 9.04 13.84 -18.44
C ASN A 93 9.50 13.20 -17.12
N LEU A 94 10.77 12.82 -17.08
CA LEU A 94 11.40 12.19 -15.91
C LEU A 94 11.29 13.05 -14.64
N THR A 95 11.44 14.36 -14.75
CA THR A 95 11.36 15.29 -13.62
C THR A 95 9.96 15.33 -13.04
N ASP A 96 8.94 15.29 -13.89
CA ASP A 96 7.54 15.24 -13.46
C ASP A 96 7.23 13.94 -12.73
N PHE A 97 7.69 12.81 -13.25
CA PHE A 97 7.54 11.52 -12.56
C PHE A 97 8.25 11.49 -11.19
N LEU A 98 9.48 12.01 -11.11
CA LEU A 98 10.21 12.08 -9.84
C LEU A 98 9.51 13.00 -8.81
N LYS A 99 8.89 14.10 -9.26
CA LYS A 99 8.05 14.95 -8.40
C LYS A 99 6.82 14.21 -7.89
N VAL A 100 6.21 13.34 -8.71
CA VAL A 100 5.09 12.49 -8.28
C VAL A 100 5.53 11.55 -7.17
N LEU A 101 6.62 10.81 -7.38
CA LEU A 101 7.15 9.91 -6.36
C LEU A 101 7.49 10.65 -5.07
N GLN A 102 8.18 11.80 -5.16
CA GLN A 102 8.50 12.62 -3.99
C GLN A 102 7.24 12.99 -3.18
N ARG A 103 6.14 13.33 -3.85
CA ARG A 103 4.87 13.67 -3.19
C ARG A 103 4.24 12.47 -2.49
N VAL A 104 4.28 11.28 -3.11
CA VAL A 104 3.77 10.04 -2.52
C VAL A 104 4.51 9.70 -1.22
N PHE A 105 5.82 9.98 -1.16
CA PHE A 105 6.65 9.71 0.01
C PHE A 105 6.81 10.89 0.99
N SER A 106 6.22 12.05 0.71
CA SER A 106 6.23 13.21 1.62
C SER A 106 4.90 13.30 2.37
N GLU A 107 4.94 13.46 3.70
CA GLU A 107 3.74 13.59 4.55
C GLU A 107 2.88 14.84 4.21
N ASP A 108 3.40 15.76 3.40
CA ASP A 108 2.98 17.16 3.46
C ASP A 108 2.08 17.68 2.32
N THR A 109 1.54 16.86 1.41
CA THR A 109 0.69 17.43 0.34
C THR A 109 -0.50 16.58 -0.13
N LYS A 110 -1.56 16.49 0.70
CA LYS A 110 -2.92 16.20 0.21
C LYS A 110 -3.34 17.15 -0.93
N LYS A 111 -2.85 18.40 -0.95
CA LYS A 111 -3.08 19.39 -2.03
C LYS A 111 -2.29 19.11 -3.32
N GLY A 112 -1.12 18.49 -3.22
CA GLY A 112 -0.22 18.21 -4.36
C GLY A 112 -0.52 16.89 -5.06
N LEU A 113 -1.14 15.95 -4.35
CA LEU A 113 -1.57 14.67 -4.93
C LEU A 113 -2.68 14.88 -5.96
N SER A 114 -3.65 15.76 -5.68
CA SER A 114 -4.80 16.04 -6.58
C SER A 114 -4.38 16.25 -8.04
N LYS A 115 -3.54 17.25 -8.35
CA LYS A 115 -3.15 17.57 -9.75
C LYS A 115 -2.48 16.41 -10.52
N PHE A 116 -1.84 15.47 -9.84
CA PHE A 116 -1.11 14.36 -10.48
C PHE A 116 -1.79 13.00 -10.33
N SER A 117 -2.59 12.78 -9.28
CA SER A 117 -3.39 11.56 -9.15
C SER A 117 -4.45 11.49 -10.24
N TRP A 118 -4.89 12.62 -10.81
CA TRP A 118 -5.78 12.63 -11.98
C TRP A 118 -5.26 11.85 -13.19
N ARG A 119 -3.95 11.61 -13.29
CA ARG A 119 -3.36 10.78 -14.34
C ARG A 119 -2.85 9.43 -13.85
N MET A 120 -2.88 9.14 -12.54
CA MET A 120 -2.47 7.84 -12.01
C MET A 120 -3.68 7.07 -11.50
N MET A 121 -4.02 5.99 -12.17
CA MET A 121 -5.05 5.06 -11.74
C MET A 121 -4.42 3.89 -11.00
N TYR A 122 -4.81 3.69 -9.75
CA TYR A 122 -4.44 2.50 -8.99
C TYR A 122 -5.26 1.30 -9.45
N VAL A 123 -4.61 0.19 -9.73
CA VAL A 123 -5.25 -1.10 -10.03
C VAL A 123 -4.78 -2.10 -9.01
N GLY A 124 -5.69 -2.50 -8.13
CA GLY A 124 -5.45 -3.51 -7.10
C GLY A 124 -6.30 -4.74 -7.36
N SER A 125 -5.75 -5.91 -7.02
CA SER A 125 -6.48 -7.18 -6.93
C SER A 125 -6.27 -7.76 -5.55
N MET A 126 -7.33 -8.30 -4.96
CA MET A 126 -7.31 -9.02 -3.69
C MET A 126 -8.00 -10.37 -3.90
N HIS A 127 -7.34 -11.45 -3.47
CA HIS A 127 -7.87 -12.79 -3.67
C HIS A 127 -8.47 -13.32 -2.35
N PHE A 128 -9.71 -12.98 -2.02
CA PHE A 128 -10.29 -13.46 -0.75
C PHE A 128 -10.38 -14.99 -0.70
N GLN A 129 -10.16 -15.56 0.48
CA GLN A 129 -10.28 -17.01 0.69
C GLN A 129 -11.74 -17.40 0.81
N ASP A 130 -12.06 -18.61 0.39
CA ASP A 130 -13.35 -19.27 0.56
C ASP A 130 -13.18 -20.61 1.29
N SER A 131 -14.28 -21.36 1.47
CA SER A 131 -14.27 -22.64 2.19
C SER A 131 -13.51 -23.76 1.47
N TYR A 132 -13.25 -23.65 0.17
CA TYR A 132 -12.54 -24.67 -0.62
C TYR A 132 -11.02 -24.47 -0.62
N ASN A 133 -10.53 -23.23 -0.44
CA ASN A 133 -9.12 -22.89 -0.51
C ASN A 133 -8.60 -22.16 0.75
N TYR A 134 -9.22 -22.42 1.90
CA TYR A 134 -8.86 -21.76 3.15
C TYR A 134 -7.51 -22.23 3.71
N ASP A 135 -6.54 -21.32 3.75
CA ASP A 135 -5.20 -21.51 4.29
C ASP A 135 -4.99 -20.63 5.54
N ILE A 136 -4.76 -21.29 6.68
CA ILE A 136 -4.53 -20.65 7.98
C ILE A 136 -3.18 -19.91 8.01
N GLU A 137 -2.14 -20.39 7.33
CA GLU A 137 -0.83 -19.71 7.27
C GLU A 137 -0.95 -18.39 6.53
N ARG A 138 -1.76 -18.35 5.49
CA ARG A 138 -2.12 -17.12 4.79
C ARG A 138 -2.90 -16.15 5.69
N VAL A 139 -3.82 -16.65 6.53
CA VAL A 139 -4.59 -15.84 7.49
C VAL A 139 -3.69 -15.21 8.56
N LYS A 140 -2.71 -15.96 9.08
CA LYS A 140 -1.72 -15.47 10.07
C LYS A 140 -0.90 -14.30 9.54
N ARG A 141 -0.74 -14.20 8.21
CA ARG A 141 -0.03 -13.12 7.50
C ARG A 141 -0.99 -12.13 6.84
N CYS A 142 -2.21 -11.95 7.34
CA CYS A 142 -3.11 -10.93 6.81
C CYS A 142 -2.62 -9.52 7.20
N SER A 143 -2.86 -8.52 6.34
CA SER A 143 -2.61 -7.11 6.67
C SER A 143 -3.90 -6.30 6.80
N ILE A 144 -5.06 -6.94 6.62
CA ILE A 144 -6.37 -6.32 6.73
C ILE A 144 -7.12 -7.01 7.87
N HIS A 145 -7.51 -6.25 8.88
CA HIS A 145 -8.12 -6.77 10.08
C HIS A 145 -9.35 -5.97 10.48
N TYR A 146 -10.29 -6.65 11.14
CA TYR A 146 -11.43 -6.04 11.80
C TYR A 146 -11.16 -5.99 13.30
N THR A 147 -11.45 -4.85 13.92
CA THR A 147 -11.50 -4.72 15.37
C THR A 147 -12.93 -4.94 15.86
N THR A 148 -13.13 -5.78 16.87
CA THR A 148 -14.43 -6.02 17.49
C THR A 148 -14.62 -5.17 18.74
N PRO A 149 -15.87 -4.97 19.22
CA PRO A 149 -16.13 -4.22 20.46
C PRO A 149 -15.50 -4.84 21.72
N ASP A 150 -15.25 -6.16 21.74
CA ASP A 150 -14.47 -6.83 22.80
C ASP A 150 -12.95 -6.81 22.55
N MET A 151 -12.47 -5.84 21.76
CA MET A 151 -11.04 -5.55 21.52
C MET A 151 -10.26 -6.70 20.88
N LYS A 152 -10.94 -7.56 20.10
CA LYS A 152 -10.26 -8.58 19.30
C LYS A 152 -9.89 -8.03 17.94
N LEU A 153 -8.76 -8.49 17.42
CA LEU A 153 -8.31 -8.22 16.07
C LEU A 153 -8.49 -9.49 15.23
N ILE A 154 -9.36 -9.46 14.23
CA ILE A 154 -9.71 -10.63 13.42
C ILE A 154 -9.28 -10.38 11.97
N PRO A 155 -8.44 -11.24 11.37
CA PRO A 155 -8.08 -11.13 9.95
C PRO A 155 -9.29 -11.15 9.01
N PHE A 156 -9.22 -10.43 7.89
CA PHE A 156 -10.35 -10.24 6.97
C PHE A 156 -11.03 -11.56 6.56
N CYS A 157 -10.25 -12.54 6.10
CA CYS A 157 -10.80 -13.82 5.63
C CYS A 157 -11.37 -14.67 6.77
N ALA A 158 -10.83 -14.53 7.99
CA ALA A 158 -11.37 -15.20 9.17
C ALA A 158 -12.71 -14.57 9.60
N TYR A 159 -12.83 -13.24 9.44
CA TYR A 159 -14.05 -12.52 9.75
C TYR A 159 -15.17 -12.83 8.75
N ASN A 160 -14.90 -12.76 7.44
CA ASN A 160 -15.95 -12.77 6.41
C ASN A 160 -16.21 -14.12 5.72
N SER A 161 -15.23 -15.04 5.66
CA SER A 161 -15.34 -16.20 4.76
C SER A 161 -15.14 -17.57 5.42
N GLY A 162 -13.98 -17.83 6.04
CA GLY A 162 -13.65 -19.19 6.51
C GLY A 162 -14.48 -19.60 7.74
N PRO A 163 -14.00 -19.30 8.97
CA PRO A 163 -14.82 -19.46 10.18
C PRO A 163 -16.02 -18.52 10.27
N VAL A 164 -16.04 -17.44 9.47
CA VAL A 164 -17.10 -16.41 9.46
C VAL A 164 -17.38 -15.85 10.85
N TYR A 165 -16.33 -15.42 11.57
CA TYR A 165 -16.51 -14.85 12.92
C TYR A 165 -17.41 -13.61 12.96
N ARG A 166 -17.65 -12.98 11.81
CA ARG A 166 -18.59 -11.88 11.65
C ARG A 166 -19.96 -12.18 12.26
N THR A 167 -20.54 -13.34 11.99
CA THR A 167 -21.90 -13.64 12.43
C THR A 167 -22.02 -13.69 13.95
N ASP A 168 -21.03 -14.26 14.63
CA ASP A 168 -21.02 -14.34 16.09
C ASP A 168 -20.76 -12.96 16.73
N VAL A 169 -19.86 -12.17 16.13
CA VAL A 169 -19.59 -10.80 16.56
C VAL A 169 -20.85 -9.94 16.41
N GLU A 170 -21.50 -9.97 15.25
CA GLU A 170 -22.71 -9.20 15.00
C GLU A 170 -23.82 -9.61 15.97
N LYS A 171 -24.12 -10.90 16.15
CA LYS A 171 -25.13 -11.36 17.11
C LYS A 171 -24.87 -10.89 18.54
N ARG A 172 -23.61 -10.82 18.95
CA ARG A 172 -23.24 -10.45 20.33
C ARG A 172 -23.28 -8.95 20.59
N PHE A 173 -23.00 -8.12 19.58
CA PHE A 173 -22.78 -6.69 19.77
C PHE A 173 -23.74 -5.79 18.98
N SER A 174 -24.52 -6.33 18.04
CA SER A 174 -25.54 -5.55 17.35
C SER A 174 -26.62 -5.12 18.35
N VAL A 175 -27.09 -3.90 18.17
CA VAL A 175 -28.29 -3.38 18.84
C VAL A 175 -29.26 -2.91 17.78
N SER A 176 -30.55 -2.87 18.11
CA SER A 176 -31.53 -2.31 17.18
C SER A 176 -31.27 -0.81 16.97
N LEU A 177 -31.69 -0.29 15.81
CA LEU A 177 -31.57 1.14 15.51
C LEU A 177 -32.33 2.00 16.55
N ALA A 178 -33.47 1.52 17.04
CA ALA A 178 -34.25 2.20 18.07
C ALA A 178 -33.50 2.29 19.40
N GLU A 179 -32.85 1.19 19.83
CA GLU A 179 -32.03 1.18 21.05
C GLU A 179 -30.79 2.06 20.90
N TRP A 180 -30.14 2.05 19.73
CA TRP A 180 -29.01 2.94 19.45
C TRP A 180 -29.42 4.40 19.58
N ARG A 181 -30.52 4.81 18.93
CA ARG A 181 -31.01 6.19 18.97
C ARG A 181 -31.44 6.64 20.36
N LYS A 182 -32.00 5.72 21.16
CA LYS A 182 -32.32 6.00 22.56
C LYS A 182 -31.08 6.33 23.39
N LYS A 183 -29.94 5.67 23.11
CA LYS A 183 -28.70 5.81 23.89
C LYS A 183 -27.78 6.92 23.37
N PHE A 184 -27.76 7.15 22.06
CA PHE A 184 -26.78 8.02 21.39
C PHE A 184 -27.40 9.09 20.48
N GLY A 185 -28.74 9.19 20.42
CA GLY A 185 -29.43 10.10 19.49
C GLY A 185 -29.22 9.69 18.02
N GLU A 186 -29.23 10.66 17.11
CA GLU A 186 -29.05 10.43 15.66
C GLU A 186 -27.56 10.39 15.25
N GLN A 187 -26.65 10.22 16.19
CA GLN A 187 -25.23 10.16 15.88
C GLN A 187 -24.93 8.87 15.10
N TYR A 188 -24.48 9.03 13.85
CA TYR A 188 -24.11 7.97 12.90
C TYR A 188 -25.27 7.17 12.29
N THR A 189 -26.52 7.62 12.41
CA THR A 189 -27.72 6.95 11.87
C THR A 189 -28.76 7.91 11.33
#